data_AF-A0AA47P4R1-F1
#
_entry.id   AF-A0AA47P4R1-F1
#
_cell.length_a   1.000
_cell.length_b   1.000
_cell.length_c   1.000
_cell.angle_alpha   90.00
_cell.angle_beta   90.00
_cell.angle_gamma   90.00
#
_symmetry.space_group_name_H-M   'P 1'
#
loop_
_entity.id
_entity.type
_entity.pdbx_description
1 polymer ?
#
loop_
_entity_poly.entity_id
_entity_poly.type
_entity_poly.pdbx_seq_one_letter_code
_entity_poly.pdbx_strand_id
1 'polypeptide(L)'
;MPLSAFLSRDTFDHHEDLDWALSEVEKKLCRHFSRIVTRGKQGRAVPILLTPKMLHALELLVQQREACGVLKDNIYMFARPAALSHLRGSDCIRGFAKACGAKCPNAVINQTAKTCSNSVHSAEHD
;
A
#
# COMPACT_ATOMS: atom_id res chain seq x y z
N MET A 1 6.75 -5.20 1.44
CA MET A 1 5.93 -6.43 1.36
C MET A 1 6.59 -7.41 0.39
N PRO A 2 6.91 -8.65 0.81
CA PRO A 2 7.35 -9.70 -0.09
C PRO A 2 6.25 -10.08 -1.09
N LEU A 3 6.62 -10.43 -2.32
CA LEU A 3 5.71 -10.97 -3.33
C LEU A 3 5.03 -12.25 -2.83
N SER A 4 5.79 -13.10 -2.13
CA SER A 4 5.27 -14.34 -1.54
C SER A 4 4.09 -14.09 -0.60
N ALA A 5 4.10 -13.01 0.19
CA ALA A 5 3.00 -12.69 1.10
C ALA A 5 1.69 -12.39 0.35
N PHE A 6 1.77 -11.86 -0.87
CA PHE A 6 0.60 -11.63 -1.72
C PHE A 6 0.15 -12.91 -2.42
N LEU A 7 1.09 -13.74 -2.88
CA LEU A 7 0.80 -14.99 -3.57
C LEU A 7 0.24 -16.06 -2.63
N SER A 8 0.66 -16.07 -1.37
CA SER A 8 0.16 -16.96 -0.33
C SER A 8 -1.06 -16.40 0.41
N ARG A 9 -1.71 -15.35 -0.12
CA ARG A 9 -2.92 -14.80 0.51
C ARG A 9 -4.03 -15.85 0.45
N ASP A 10 -4.90 -15.80 1.45
CA ASP A 10 -6.12 -16.58 1.38
C ASP A 10 -7.00 -16.04 0.25
N THR A 11 -7.40 -16.93 -0.66
CA THR A 11 -8.29 -16.61 -1.78
C THR A 11 -9.72 -17.08 -1.54
N PHE A 12 -9.99 -17.75 -0.42
CA PHE A 12 -11.32 -18.23 -0.10
C PHE A 12 -12.15 -17.09 0.53
N ASP A 13 -13.29 -16.79 -0.11
CA ASP A 13 -14.22 -15.74 0.30
C ASP A 13 -15.07 -16.11 1.53
N HIS A 14 -15.01 -17.35 2.00
CA HIS A 14 -15.88 -17.87 3.03
C HIS A 14 -15.16 -18.73 4.07
N HIS A 15 -15.02 -18.19 5.27
CA HIS A 15 -14.92 -18.97 6.49
C HIS A 15 -16.34 -19.14 7.05
N GLU A 16 -17.15 -20.03 6.46
CA GLU A 16 -18.53 -20.31 6.93
C GLU A 16 -18.57 -20.62 8.44
N ASP A 17 -17.48 -21.18 8.96
CA ASP A 17 -17.25 -21.50 10.37
C ASP A 17 -17.27 -20.28 11.31
N LEU A 18 -17.17 -19.06 10.78
CA LEU A 18 -17.18 -17.80 11.55
C LEU A 18 -18.50 -17.04 11.44
N ASP A 19 -19.41 -17.42 10.54
CA ASP A 19 -20.63 -16.66 10.27
C ASP A 19 -21.57 -16.62 11.49
N TRP A 20 -21.48 -17.58 12.41
CA TRP A 20 -22.25 -17.56 13.67
C TRP A 20 -21.73 -16.54 14.69
N ALA A 21 -20.45 -16.16 14.59
CA ALA A 21 -19.77 -15.27 15.55
C ALA A 21 -19.71 -13.82 15.10
N LEU A 22 -20.14 -13.51 13.87
CA LEU A 22 -20.07 -12.18 13.27
C LEU A 22 -21.45 -11.53 13.14
N SER A 23 -21.51 -10.22 13.35
CA SER A 23 -22.65 -9.40 12.98
C SER A 23 -22.80 -9.29 11.45
N GLU A 24 -24.00 -8.90 10.99
CA GLU A 24 -24.26 -8.71 9.55
C GLU A 24 -23.35 -7.66 8.90
N VAL A 25 -22.91 -6.65 9.67
CA VAL A 25 -21.95 -5.65 9.18
C VAL A 25 -20.57 -6.28 9.02
N GLU A 26 -20.10 -7.03 10.01
CA GLU A 26 -18.80 -7.70 9.95
C GLU A 26 -18.75 -8.72 8.82
N LYS A 27 -19.81 -9.51 8.60
CA LYS A 27 -19.92 -10.43 7.45
C LYS A 27 -19.76 -9.68 6.13
N LYS A 28 -20.46 -8.54 5.97
CA LYS A 28 -20.34 -7.71 4.76
C LYS A 28 -18.91 -7.17 4.58
N LEU A 29 -18.26 -6.76 5.65
CA LEU A 29 -16.87 -6.27 5.59
C LEU A 29 -15.90 -7.39 5.24
N CYS A 30 -16.02 -8.57 5.85
CA CYS A 30 -15.19 -9.75 5.55
C CYS A 30 -15.32 -10.19 4.09
N ARG A 31 -16.54 -10.14 3.53
CA ARG A 31 -16.78 -10.46 2.10
C ARG A 31 -16.29 -9.38 1.15
N HIS A 32 -16.20 -8.13 1.60
CA HIS A 32 -15.76 -7.02 0.74
C HIS A 32 -14.25 -6.85 0.70
N PHE A 33 -13.57 -7.04 1.83
CA PHE A 33 -12.13 -6.78 1.96
C PHE A 33 -11.33 -8.07 1.89
N SER A 34 -10.34 -8.13 1.00
CA SER A 34 -9.38 -9.21 0.97
C SER A 34 -8.27 -8.97 2.00
N ARG A 35 -7.88 -10.02 2.73
CA ARG A 35 -6.85 -9.95 3.77
C ARG A 35 -5.52 -10.48 3.27
N ILE A 36 -4.46 -9.68 3.42
CA ILE A 36 -3.08 -10.13 3.25
C ILE A 36 -2.38 -10.04 4.61
N VAL A 37 -1.66 -11.08 5.00
CA VAL A 37 -0.85 -11.07 6.22
C VAL A 37 0.61 -10.81 5.87
N THR A 38 1.18 -9.75 6.45
CA THR A 38 2.59 -9.39 6.31
C THR A 38 3.31 -9.49 7.64
N ARG A 39 4.64 -9.33 7.64
CA ARG A 39 5.44 -9.25 8.87
C ARG A 39 5.79 -7.80 9.18
N GLY A 40 5.40 -7.35 10.36
CA GLY A 40 5.72 -6.05 10.92
C GLY A 40 7.04 -6.04 11.71
N LYS A 41 7.22 -4.97 12.49
CA LYS A 41 8.36 -4.87 13.42
C LYS A 41 8.33 -6.06 14.39
N GLN A 42 9.52 -6.56 14.72
CA GLN A 42 9.71 -7.75 15.59
C GLN A 42 9.05 -9.04 15.04
N GLY A 43 8.78 -9.12 13.74
CA GLY A 43 8.25 -10.34 13.11
C GLY A 43 6.75 -10.59 13.35
N ARG A 44 6.04 -9.68 14.03
CA ARG A 44 4.60 -9.81 14.30
C ARG A 44 3.80 -9.86 12.99
N ALA A 45 2.79 -10.72 12.93
CA ALA A 45 1.85 -10.73 11.82
C ALA A 45 1.03 -9.42 11.79
N VAL A 46 0.97 -8.77 10.64
CA VAL A 46 0.22 -7.53 10.42
C VAL A 46 -0.75 -7.73 9.25
N PRO A 47 -2.07 -7.79 9.51
CA PRO A 47 -3.06 -7.90 8.46
C PRO A 47 -3.21 -6.57 7.71
N ILE A 48 -3.37 -6.65 6.40
CA ILE A 48 -3.70 -5.55 5.50
C ILE A 48 -5.03 -5.90 4.84
N LEU A 49 -6.02 -5.01 4.97
CA LEU A 49 -7.31 -5.13 4.30
C LEU A 49 -7.27 -4.37 2.98
N LEU A 50 -7.68 -5.02 1.90
CA LEU A 50 -7.69 -4.47 0.56
C LEU A 50 -9.10 -4.43 0.01
N THR A 51 -9.46 -3.31 -0.62
CA THR A 51 -10.67 -3.25 -1.43
C THR A 51 -10.51 -4.11 -2.69
N PRO A 52 -11.60 -4.51 -3.36
CA PRO A 52 -11.54 -5.27 -4.61
C PRO A 52 -10.71 -4.56 -5.70
N LYS A 53 -10.82 -3.22 -5.78
CA LYS A 53 -10.03 -2.41 -6.72
C LYS A 53 -8.53 -2.48 -6.43
N MET A 54 -8.14 -2.43 -5.16
CA MET A 54 -6.74 -2.55 -4.76
C MET A 54 -6.20 -3.95 -5.04
N LEU A 55 -6.99 -4.99 -4.74
CA LEU A 55 -6.62 -6.36 -5.04
C LEU A 55 -6.35 -6.54 -6.54
N HIS A 56 -7.28 -6.10 -7.39
CA HIS A 56 -7.13 -6.21 -8.84
C HIS A 56 -5.87 -5.47 -9.35
N ALA A 57 -5.57 -4.29 -8.82
CA ALA A 57 -4.36 -3.56 -9.16
C ALA A 57 -3.08 -4.34 -8.77
N LEU A 58 -3.09 -5.01 -7.60
CA LEU A 58 -1.98 -5.87 -7.18
C LEU A 58 -1.85 -7.11 -8.06
N GLU A 59 -2.95 -7.74 -8.47
CA GLU A 59 -2.94 -8.87 -9.40
C GLU A 59 -2.34 -8.47 -10.75
N LEU A 60 -2.73 -7.32 -11.28
CA LEU A 60 -2.17 -6.77 -12.52
C LEU A 60 -0.66 -6.55 -12.38
N LEU A 61 -0.21 -5.99 -11.26
CA LEU A 61 1.22 -5.83 -10.98
C LEU A 61 1.97 -7.15 -10.98
N VAL A 62 1.36 -8.27 -10.54
CA VAL A 62 1.98 -9.60 -10.59
C VAL A 62 2.00 -10.16 -12.01
N GLN A 63 0.90 -10.01 -12.75
CA GLN A 63 0.77 -10.52 -14.12
C GLN A 63 1.76 -9.84 -15.08
N GLN A 64 2.00 -8.55 -14.91
CA GLN A 64 2.78 -7.75 -15.85
C GLN A 64 4.26 -7.59 -15.46
N ARG A 65 4.74 -8.26 -14.39
CA ARG A 65 6.11 -8.05 -13.84
C ARG A 65 7.20 -8.17 -14.90
N GLU A 66 7.23 -9.31 -15.59
CA GLU A 66 8.28 -9.59 -16.57
C GLU A 66 8.17 -8.65 -17.79
N ALA A 67 6.95 -8.39 -18.27
CA ALA A 67 6.69 -7.44 -19.36
C ALA A 67 7.15 -6.01 -19.01
N CYS A 68 7.10 -5.62 -17.74
CA CYS A 68 7.60 -4.35 -17.24
C CYS A 68 9.09 -4.35 -16.87
N GLY A 69 9.85 -5.40 -17.20
CA GLY A 69 11.29 -5.48 -16.97
C GLY A 69 11.70 -5.73 -15.51
N VAL A 70 10.79 -6.25 -14.69
CA VAL A 70 11.14 -6.70 -13.33
C VAL A 70 11.94 -8.00 -13.44
N LEU A 71 13.10 -8.04 -12.77
CA LEU A 71 13.95 -9.23 -12.72
C LEU A 71 13.24 -10.38 -11.99
N LYS A 72 13.36 -11.61 -12.50
CA LYS A 72 12.72 -12.81 -11.93
C LYS A 72 13.07 -13.03 -10.45
N ASP A 73 14.30 -12.70 -10.07
CA ASP A 73 14.79 -12.87 -8.70
C ASP A 73 14.34 -11.74 -7.76
N ASN A 74 13.60 -10.73 -8.23
CA ASN A 74 13.12 -9.64 -7.39
C ASN A 74 11.90 -10.07 -6.56
N ILE A 75 12.14 -10.29 -5.27
CA ILE A 75 11.17 -10.78 -4.29
C ILE A 75 10.13 -9.75 -3.81
N TYR A 76 10.17 -8.48 -4.24
CA TYR A 76 9.32 -7.43 -3.67
C TYR A 76 8.03 -7.23 -4.45
N MET A 77 6.87 -7.11 -3.79
CA MET A 77 5.61 -6.83 -4.51
C MET A 77 5.70 -5.57 -5.39
N PHE A 78 6.20 -4.46 -4.83
CA PHE A 78 6.40 -3.20 -5.55
C PHE A 78 7.84 -3.11 -6.08
N ALA A 79 8.20 -4.03 -6.97
CA ALA A 79 9.56 -4.15 -7.51
C ALA A 79 9.92 -3.00 -8.46
N ARG A 80 11.21 -2.68 -8.51
CA ARG A 80 11.79 -1.79 -9.53
C ARG A 80 12.22 -2.58 -10.76
N PRO A 81 11.92 -2.13 -11.99
CA PRO A 81 12.50 -2.69 -13.21
C PRO A 81 14.03 -2.67 -13.17
N ALA A 82 14.66 -3.67 -13.77
CA ALA A 82 16.11 -3.82 -13.91
C ALA A 82 16.93 -3.75 -12.59
N ALA A 83 16.29 -3.90 -11.43
CA ALA A 83 16.96 -3.84 -10.12
C ALA A 83 16.37 -4.86 -9.15
N LEU A 84 17.19 -5.40 -8.25
CA LEU A 84 16.75 -6.27 -7.15
C LEU A 84 16.33 -5.45 -5.91
N SER A 85 15.52 -4.43 -6.14
CA SER A 85 15.03 -3.52 -5.09
C SER A 85 13.56 -3.15 -5.29
N HIS A 86 12.99 -2.40 -4.35
CA HIS A 86 11.59 -1.98 -4.38
C HIS A 86 11.43 -0.47 -4.51
N LEU A 87 10.25 -0.04 -4.95
CA LEU A 87 9.83 1.34 -4.90
C LEU A 87 9.61 1.76 -3.44
N ARG A 88 10.29 2.83 -3.01
CA ARG A 88 10.12 3.39 -1.67
C ARG A 88 8.84 4.18 -1.61
N GLY A 89 7.87 3.70 -0.81
CA GLY A 89 6.55 4.32 -0.70
C GLY A 89 6.61 5.82 -0.36
N SER A 90 7.52 6.23 0.52
CA SER A 90 7.74 7.66 0.85
C SER A 90 8.12 8.51 -0.35
N ASP A 91 8.93 7.96 -1.26
CA ASP A 91 9.41 8.68 -2.44
C ASP A 91 8.30 8.78 -3.49
N CYS A 92 7.51 7.71 -3.66
CA CYS A 92 6.30 7.71 -4.48
C CYS A 92 5.29 8.75 -3.99
N ILE A 93 4.94 8.73 -2.70
CA ILE A 93 3.97 9.67 -2.11
C ILE A 93 4.45 11.11 -2.27
N ARG A 94 5.73 11.39 -2.02
CA ARG A 94 6.29 12.75 -2.21
C ARG A 94 6.18 13.21 -3.66
N GLY A 95 6.45 12.33 -4.62
CA GLY A 95 6.28 12.60 -6.05
C GLY A 95 4.83 12.95 -6.39
N PHE A 96 3.88 12.11 -5.98
CA PHE A 96 2.46 12.34 -6.24
C PHE A 96 1.89 13.56 -5.51
N ALA A 97 2.32 13.84 -4.28
CA ALA A 97 1.89 15.01 -3.52
C ALA A 97 2.31 16.32 -4.21
N LYS A 98 3.51 16.34 -4.81
CA LYS A 98 3.93 17.47 -5.65
C LYS A 98 3.11 17.56 -6.92
N ALA A 99 2.91 16.44 -7.62
CA ALA A 99 2.18 16.39 -8.89
C ALA A 99 0.70 16.81 -8.75
N CYS A 100 0.07 16.52 -7.61
CA CYS A 100 -1.31 16.91 -7.35
C CYS A 100 -1.47 18.32 -6.76
N GLY A 101 -0.37 19.08 -6.60
CA GLY A 101 -0.42 20.44 -6.04
C GLY A 101 -0.77 20.48 -4.55
N ALA A 102 -0.42 19.43 -3.78
CA ALA A 102 -0.65 19.45 -2.35
C ALA A 102 0.06 20.66 -1.72
N LYS A 103 -0.66 21.44 -0.90
CA LYS A 103 -0.12 22.62 -0.21
C LYS A 103 1.15 22.30 0.60
N CYS A 104 1.22 21.09 1.13
CA CYS A 104 2.30 20.62 1.98
C CYS A 104 2.75 19.21 1.61
N PRO A 105 3.53 19.03 0.52
CA PRO A 105 3.88 17.69 0.04
C PRO A 105 4.66 16.86 1.07
N ASN A 106 5.41 17.52 1.96
CA ASN A 106 6.20 16.86 3.01
C ASN A 106 5.37 16.47 4.26
N ALA A 107 4.14 16.96 4.41
CA ALA A 107 3.27 16.58 5.53
C ALA A 107 2.62 15.20 5.30
N VAL A 108 2.39 14.82 4.03
CA VAL A 108 1.69 13.57 3.64
C VAL A 108 2.53 12.31 3.89
N ILE A 109 3.85 12.46 4.01
CA ILE A 109 4.81 11.34 4.14
C ILE A 109 5.12 10.96 5.59
N ASN A 110 4.78 11.81 6.56
CA ASN A 110 5.18 11.61 7.95
C ASN A 110 4.05 10.95 8.75
N GLN A 111 4.40 9.92 9.52
CA GLN A 111 3.46 9.25 10.43
C GLN A 111 3.11 10.12 11.64
N THR A 112 3.94 11.13 11.93
CA THR A 112 3.66 12.22 12.87
C THR A 112 3.19 13.44 12.09
N ALA A 113 2.03 13.98 12.46
CA ALA A 113 1.51 15.23 11.93
C ALA A 113 2.47 16.38 12.31
N LYS A 114 3.44 16.68 11.44
CA LYS A 114 4.21 17.92 11.54
C LYS A 114 3.43 18.98 10.79
N THR A 115 2.90 19.94 11.55
CA THR A 115 2.23 21.13 11.02
C THR A 115 3.14 21.85 10.04
N CYS A 116 2.60 22.28 8.91
CA CYS A 116 3.27 23.24 8.06
C CYS A 116 3.38 24.55 8.83
N SER A 117 4.55 24.86 9.36
CA SER A 117 4.86 26.22 9.76
C SER A 117 4.95 27.07 8.49
N ASN A 118 3.98 27.97 8.31
CA ASN A 118 4.01 28.98 7.27
C ASN A 118 5.26 29.85 7.45
N SER A 119 6.17 29.84 6.48
CA SER A 119 7.08 30.97 6.27
C SER A 119 6.43 31.89 5.24
N VAL A 120 5.58 32.79 5.71
CA VAL A 120 5.28 34.03 4.98
C VAL A 120 6.53 34.90 5.17
N HIS A 121 7.37 34.99 4.15
CA HIS A 121 8.34 36.09 4.07
C HIS A 121 7.91 37.03 2.97
N SER A 122 7.44 38.19 3.44
CA SER A 122 7.43 39.53 2.87
C SER A 122 8.05 39.71 1.48
N ALA A 123 7.25 40.30 0.59
CA ALA A 123 7.73 41.19 -0.46
C ALA A 123 6.72 42.34 -0.60
N GLU A 124 6.83 43.31 0.32
CA GLU A 124 6.47 44.71 0.09
C GLU A 124 7.79 45.49 -0.10
N HIS A 125 7.76 46.52 -0.94
CA HIS A 125 8.85 47.39 -1.47
C HIS A 125 9.45 46.84 -2.78
N ASP A 126 9.40 47.52 -3.94
CA ASP A 126 9.15 48.93 -4.29
C ASP A 126 8.13 49.09 -5.44
#